data_AF-A0A956C244-F1
#
_entry.id   AF-A0A956C244-F1
#
_cell.length_a   1.000
_cell.length_b   1.000
_cell.length_c   1.000
_cell.angle_alpha   90.00
_cell.angle_beta   90.00
_cell.angle_gamma   90.00
#
_symmetry.space_group_name_H-M   'P 1'
#
loop_
_entity.id
_entity.type
_entity.pdbx_description
1 polymer ?
#
loop_
_entity_poly.entity_id
_entity_poly.type
_entity_poly.pdbx_seq_one_letter_code
_entity_poly.pdbx_strand_id
1 'polypeptide(L)' 'MFTSKFIRRPVLAMVLSVVIVFLGVLAMRSRPVSQFPEISPPRVMISLAFPGASADVLVKSSIITLERA' A
#
# COMPACT_ATOMS: atom_id res chain seq x y z
N MET A 1 39.64 12.35 -0.26
CA MET A 1 40.01 11.67 -1.52
C MET A 1 38.83 11.52 -2.51
N PHE A 2 37.57 11.37 -2.05
CA PHE A 2 36.41 11.21 -2.94
C PHE A 2 35.98 12.50 -3.66
N THR A 3 35.97 13.65 -2.99
CA THR A 3 35.50 14.93 -3.54
C THR A 3 36.35 15.43 -4.71
N SER A 4 37.66 15.18 -4.69
CA SER A 4 38.58 15.62 -5.76
C SER A 4 38.32 14.92 -7.10
N LYS A 5 37.72 13.72 -7.09
CA LYS A 5 37.41 12.98 -8.33
C LYS A 5 36.20 13.56 -9.06
N PHE A 6 35.23 14.12 -8.33
CA PHE A 6 34.08 14.83 -8.90
C PHE A 6 34.44 16.25 -9.37
N ILE A 7 35.29 16.96 -8.63
CA ILE A 7 35.75 18.33 -9.00
C ILE A 7 36.60 18.31 -10.27
N ARG A 8 37.45 17.29 -10.45
CA ARG A 8 38.38 17.22 -11.59
C ARG A 8 37.75 16.75 -12.91
N ARG A 9 36.51 16.23 -12.86
CA ARG A 9 35.73 15.77 -14.02
C ARG A 9 34.30 16.35 -13.92
N PRO A 10 34.12 17.65 -14.19
CA PRO A 10 32.86 18.37 -13.94
C PRO A 10 31.65 17.77 -14.68
N VAL A 11 31.88 17.17 -15.85
CA VAL A 11 30.84 16.48 -16.65
C VAL A 11 30.21 15.31 -15.87
N LEU A 12 30.99 14.51 -15.14
CA LEU A 12 30.46 13.36 -14.38
C LEU A 12 29.58 13.82 -13.21
N ALA A 13 29.96 14.91 -12.53
CA ALA A 13 29.18 15.47 -11.44
C ALA A 13 27.83 16.02 -11.93
N MET A 14 27.82 16.67 -13.10
CA MET A 14 26.60 17.19 -13.72
C MET A 14 25.64 16.07 -14.12
N VAL A 15 26.15 15.02 -14.76
CA VAL A 15 25.34 13.85 -15.15
C VAL A 15 24.70 13.20 -13.92
N LEU A 16 25.46 13.02 -12.84
CA LEU A 16 24.94 12.41 -11.62
C LEU A 16 23.81 13.25 -11.00
N SER A 17 23.97 14.57 -10.95
CA SER A 17 22.94 15.50 -10.48
C SER A 17 21.66 15.38 -11.32
N VAL A 18 21.78 15.39 -12.65
CA VAL A 18 20.64 15.26 -13.56
C VAL A 18 19.94 13.91 -13.39
N VAL A 19 20.70 12.82 -13.24
CA VAL A 19 20.13 11.47 -13.02
C VAL A 19 19.33 11.42 -11.72
N ILE A 20 19.83 12.01 -10.63
CA ILE A 20 19.14 12.05 -9.34
C ILE A 20 17.83 12.84 -9.45
N VAL A 21 17.86 14.02 -10.08
CA VAL A 21 16.65 14.84 -10.28
C VAL A 21 15.63 14.09 -11.16
N PHE A 22 16.09 13.46 -12.24
CA PHE A 22 15.22 12.72 -13.16
C PHE A 22 14.54 11.53 -12.48
N LEU A 23 15.30 10.73 -11.73
CA LEU A 23 14.76 9.62 -10.93
C LEU A 23 13.79 10.11 -9.85
N GLY A 24 14.09 11.25 -9.21
CA GLY A 24 13.21 11.88 -8.23
C GLY A 24 11.86 12.27 -8.83
N VAL A 25 11.87 12.94 -10.00
CA VAL A 25 10.63 13.32 -10.70
C VAL A 25 9.82 12.10 -11.11
N LEU A 26 10.47 11.04 -11.59
CA LEU A 26 9.80 9.79 -11.97
C LEU A 26 9.15 9.10 -10.76
N ALA A 27 9.84 9.07 -9.61
CA ALA A 27 9.32 8.52 -8.36
C ALA A 27 8.12 9.31 -7.83
N MET A 28 8.13 10.64 -7.97
CA MET A 28 6.98 11.47 -7.57
C MET A 28 5.73 11.18 -8.41
N ARG A 29 5.89 10.85 -9.70
CA ARG A 29 4.78 10.53 -10.59
C ARG A 29 4.21 9.13 -10.37
N SER A 30 5.05 8.17 -9.98
CA SER A 30 4.66 6.76 -9.84
C SER A 30 4.05 6.41 -8.48
N ARG A 31 4.23 7.26 -7.46
CA ARG A 31 3.68 7.01 -6.13
C ARG A 31 2.18 7.33 -6.08
N PRO A 32 1.32 6.38 -5.70
CA PRO A 32 -0.09 6.65 -5.47
C PRO A 32 -0.24 7.62 -4.30
N VAL A 33 -1.04 8.66 -4.51
CA VAL A 33 -1.38 9.64 -3.48
C VAL A 33 -2.61 9.16 -2.72
N SER A 34 -2.44 8.81 -1.44
CA SER A 34 -3.55 8.54 -0.53
C SER A 34 -3.70 9.69 0.46
N GLN A 35 -4.94 10.13 0.71
CA GLN A 35 -5.22 11.25 1.64
C GLN A 35 -4.99 10.86 3.11
N PHE A 36 -5.15 9.57 3.40
CA PHE A 36 -4.80 8.97 4.67
C PHE A 36 -4.02 7.68 4.36
N PRO A 37 -3.04 7.30 5.18
CA PRO A 37 -2.56 5.93 5.15
C PRO A 37 -3.73 4.98 5.46
N GLU A 38 -3.64 3.71 5.08
CA GLU A 38 -4.63 2.71 5.48
C GLU A 38 -4.60 2.53 7.02
N ILE A 39 -5.29 3.42 7.73
CA ILE A 39 -5.47 3.39 9.19
C ILE A 39 -6.70 2.56 9.58
N SER A 40 -7.51 2.17 8.59
CA SER A 40 -8.67 1.33 8.85
C SER A 40 -8.19 -0.11 9.01
N PRO A 41 -8.49 -0.78 10.14
CA PRO A 41 -8.24 -2.20 10.23
C PRO A 41 -8.94 -2.90 9.05
N PRO A 42 -8.25 -3.80 8.31
CA PRO A 42 -8.85 -4.49 7.19
C PRO A 42 -10.07 -5.28 7.68
N ARG A 43 -11.26 -4.94 7.19
CA ARG A 43 -12.52 -5.59 7.58
C ARG A 43 -12.92 -6.59 6.49
N VAL A 44 -13.12 -7.83 6.90
CA VAL A 44 -13.73 -8.85 6.05
C VAL A 44 -15.23 -8.84 6.32
N MET A 45 -16.04 -8.60 5.28
CA MET A 45 -17.49 -8.56 5.39
C MET A 45 -18.07 -9.87 4.85
N ILE A 46 -18.77 -10.61 5.69
CA ILE A 46 -19.33 -11.92 5.36
C ILE A 46 -20.85 -11.78 5.34
N SER A 47 -21.46 -12.02 4.19
CA SER A 47 -22.91 -11.99 4.00
C SER A 47 -23.44 -13.41 3.84
N LEU A 48 -24.46 -13.77 4.62
CA LEU A 48 -25.12 -15.07 4.60
C LEU A 48 -26.62 -14.85 4.48
N ALA A 49 -27.26 -15.54 3.53
CA ALA A 49 -28.70 -15.53 3.35
C ALA A 49 -29.25 -16.94 3.59
N PHE A 50 -30.21 -17.05 4.51
CA PHE A 50 -30.85 -18.32 4.86
C PHE A 50 -32.37 -18.16 4.82
N PRO A 51 -32.96 -18.19 3.61
CA PRO A 51 -34.38 -17.92 3.43
C PRO A 51 -35.23 -18.99 4.12
N GLY A 52 -36.21 -18.54 4.92
CA GLY A 52 -37.13 -19.43 5.64
C GLY A 52 -36.67 -19.87 7.03
N ALA A 53 -35.47 -19.51 7.48
CA ALA A 53 -35.02 -19.76 8.86
C ALA A 53 -35.34 -18.59 9.80
N SER A 54 -35.78 -18.93 11.02
CA SER A 54 -35.87 -17.96 12.11
C SER A 54 -34.47 -17.43 12.48
N ALA A 55 -34.40 -16.18 12.93
CA ALA A 55 -33.14 -15.52 13.27
C ALA A 55 -32.27 -16.32 14.26
N ASP A 56 -32.87 -17.01 15.23
CA ASP A 56 -32.15 -17.86 16.21
C ASP A 56 -31.43 -19.04 15.54
N VAL A 57 -32.05 -19.66 14.53
CA VAL A 57 -31.50 -20.81 13.81
C VAL A 57 -30.35 -20.38 12.90
N LEU A 58 -30.46 -19.22 12.25
CA LEU A 58 -29.40 -18.66 11.41
C LEU A 58 -28.14 -18.36 12.23
N VAL A 59 -28.32 -17.75 13.41
CA VAL A 59 -27.21 -17.41 14.31
C VAL A 59 -26.50 -18.67 14.82
N LYS A 60 -27.26 -19.65 15.33
CA LYS A 60 -26.70 -20.89 15.88
C LYS A 60 -26.02 -21.78 14.85
N SER A 61 -26.58 -21.90 13.66
CA SER A 61 -26.08 -22.83 12.65
C SER A 61 -24.87 -22.28 11.89
N SER A 62 -24.92 -21.00 11.50
CA SER A 62 -24.01 -20.45 10.50
C SER A 62 -23.09 -19.39 11.09
N ILE A 63 -23.62 -18.41 11.83
CA ILE A 63 -22.81 -17.28 12.33
C ILE A 63 -21.83 -17.76 13.42
N ILE A 64 -22.29 -18.52 14.42
CA ILE A 64 -21.45 -19.01 15.51
C ILE A 64 -20.39 -20.02 15.00
N THR A 65 -20.76 -20.87 14.04
CA THR A 65 -19.82 -21.81 13.41
C THR A 65 -18.72 -21.07 12.66
N LEU A 66 -19.07 -20.00 11.94
CA LEU A 66 -18.13 -19.21 11.15
C LEU A 66 -17.19 -18.36 12.03
N GLU A 67 -17.62 -17.93 13.21
CA GLU A 67 -16.77 -17.21 14.17
C GLU A 67 -15.73 -18.12 14.83
N ARG A 68 -16.03 -19.43 14.92
CA ARG A 68 -15.17 -20.42 15.59
C ARG A 68 -14.28 -21.23 14.66
N ALA A 69 -14.50 -21.17 13.35
CA ALA A 69 -13.75 -21.87 12.32
C ALA A 69 -12.48 -21.10 11.94
#